data_AF-A0A2E7JKR1-F1
#
_entry.id   AF-A0A2E7JKR1-F1
#
_cell.length_a   1.000
_cell.length_b   1.000
_cell.length_c   1.000
_cell.angle_alpha   90.00
_cell.angle_beta   90.00
_cell.angle_gamma   90.00
#
_symmetry.space_group_name_H-M   'P 1'
#
loop_
_entity.id
_entity.type
_entity.pdbx_description
1 polymer ?
#
loop_
_entity_poly.entity_id
_entity_poly.type
_entity_poly.pdbx_seq_one_letter_code
_entity_poly.pdbx_strand_id
1 'polypeptide(L)'
;MEEEELGTKDFDLALTARLLGYLRPYGAWVGLTFALILIASALQQAGPYLTKVAVDEYILPGDVAGLGGVIALFIGVLVLQFGLGYAQSWLTSMVGQWAMRDVRMALFSRLQRLPLGFFDRTPIGRLMARNTNDVDALNELFTNGVVSMLSELFTVAAILSYIFYMDIELGAITAAALPFAFVATFWLQRQTFTAFREARVRFGRFSASLQETIAGMEVVQLFGCEERRAGLFEEANDSYLKLRMHSTYYHCWYFPFMEFGGALLTALVLWYGGGQVLREEIEWGVLVAMLQYVPRFFWPIRNIAERFGTFQVAMASSERIFELLDSEVEPRGGDFRAERVRGEIEFRGVWFAYVDEDWVLEDVSFVAAPGQAIALVGATGAGKSTIINLIGRFYEIQRGQILVDGVDIREWDVEALRRRVGVVQQDVFLFAGDVEQNIGLGQAGI
;
A
#
# COMPACT_ATOMS: atom_id res chain seq x y z
N MET A 1 -8.67 -18.94 -5.32
CA MET A 1 -8.49 -17.58 -4.77
C MET A 1 -8.35 -17.78 -3.27
N GLU A 2 -7.12 -17.82 -2.77
CA GLU A 2 -6.87 -17.94 -1.33
C GLU A 2 -7.36 -16.67 -0.65
N GLU A 3 -8.43 -16.84 0.13
CA GLU A 3 -8.88 -15.94 1.18
C GLU A 3 -7.85 -15.96 2.32
N GLU A 4 -6.63 -15.50 2.05
CA GLU A 4 -5.68 -15.20 3.13
C GLU A 4 -6.19 -13.96 3.86
N GLU A 5 -6.87 -14.25 4.96
CA GLU A 5 -6.72 -13.56 6.23
C GLU A 5 -6.02 -12.20 6.12
N LEU A 6 -6.81 -11.16 5.84
CA LEU A 6 -6.70 -9.91 6.59
C LEU A 6 -7.14 -10.19 8.04
N GLY A 7 -6.51 -11.19 8.64
CA GLY A 7 -6.60 -11.56 10.03
C GLY A 7 -5.79 -10.54 10.78
N THR A 8 -6.49 -9.83 11.65
CA THR A 8 -6.02 -9.28 12.92
C THR A 8 -4.62 -9.74 13.35
N LYS A 9 -3.57 -9.18 12.75
CA LYS A 9 -2.25 -9.13 13.35
C LYS A 9 -2.06 -7.72 13.89
N ASP A 10 -1.71 -7.67 15.17
CA ASP A 10 -1.41 -6.44 15.89
C ASP A 10 -0.36 -5.61 15.15
N PHE A 11 -0.33 -4.32 15.47
CA PHE A 11 0.59 -3.34 14.93
C PHE A 11 2.05 -3.86 14.93
N ASP A 12 2.56 -4.26 13.76
CA ASP A 12 3.94 -4.73 13.66
C ASP A 12 4.91 -3.54 13.62
N LEU A 13 5.44 -3.24 14.80
CA LEU A 13 6.45 -2.18 15.02
C LEU A 13 7.74 -2.45 14.24
N ALA A 14 8.11 -3.70 13.99
CA ALA A 14 9.30 -4.03 13.21
C ALA A 14 9.08 -3.73 11.72
N LEU A 15 7.89 -4.06 11.22
CA LEU A 15 7.52 -3.85 9.82
C LEU A 15 7.38 -2.35 9.50
N THR A 16 6.77 -1.58 10.40
CA THR A 16 6.73 -0.11 10.30
C THR A 16 8.12 0.53 10.38
N ALA A 17 9.00 0.06 11.27
CA ALA A 17 10.38 0.55 11.36
C ALA A 17 11.17 0.28 10.06
N ARG A 18 10.93 -0.87 9.43
CA ARG A 18 11.56 -1.24 8.16
C ARG A 18 11.07 -0.36 7.01
N LEU A 19 9.78 -0.04 6.95
CA LEU A 19 9.22 0.92 6.00
C LEU A 19 9.83 2.31 6.15
N LEU A 20 9.94 2.81 7.39
CA LEU A 20 10.60 4.07 7.68
C LEU A 20 12.09 4.08 7.28
N GLY A 21 12.70 2.89 7.18
CA GLY A 21 14.04 2.71 6.61
C GLY A 21 14.17 3.24 5.18
N TYR A 22 13.13 3.13 4.34
CA TYR A 22 13.13 3.66 2.97
C TYR A 22 13.02 5.19 2.91
N LEU A 23 12.58 5.84 3.99
CA LEU A 23 12.56 7.30 4.10
C LEU A 23 13.90 7.87 4.61
N ARG A 24 14.78 7.06 5.21
CA ARG A 24 16.08 7.52 5.74
C ARG A 24 16.92 8.32 4.73
N PRO A 25 17.07 7.89 3.46
CA PRO A 25 17.82 8.65 2.46
C PRO A 25 17.27 10.07 2.23
N TYR A 26 15.97 10.27 2.49
CA TYR A 26 15.24 11.51 2.31
C TYR A 26 14.99 12.27 3.62
N GLY A 27 15.72 11.94 4.71
CA GLY A 27 15.46 12.45 6.05
C GLY A 27 15.42 13.99 6.14
N ALA A 28 16.26 14.70 5.39
CA ALA A 28 16.23 16.16 5.34
C ALA A 28 14.92 16.71 4.74
N TRP A 29 14.43 16.09 3.67
CA TRP A 29 13.17 16.46 3.03
C TRP A 29 11.96 16.08 3.88
N VAL A 30 12.02 14.95 4.57
CA VAL A 30 11.02 14.56 5.57
C VAL A 30 10.97 15.58 6.70
N GLY A 31 12.13 15.98 7.25
CA GLY A 31 12.21 17.02 8.27
C GLY A 31 11.64 18.36 7.80
N LEU A 32 11.95 18.78 6.57
CA LEU A 32 11.37 19.98 5.96
C LEU A 32 9.85 19.86 5.79
N THR A 33 9.36 18.69 5.38
CA THR A 33 7.91 18.42 5.26
C THR A 33 7.23 18.58 6.62
N PHE A 34 7.79 18.00 7.67
CA PHE A 34 7.28 18.15 9.04
C PHE A 34 7.30 19.61 9.50
N ALA A 35 8.38 20.35 9.23
CA ALA A 35 8.47 21.77 9.57
C ALA A 35 7.38 22.58 8.84
N LEU A 36 7.19 22.35 7.54
CA LEU A 36 6.14 23.02 6.76
C LEU A 36 4.74 22.68 7.27
N ILE A 37 4.50 21.43 7.68
CA ILE A 37 3.22 21.02 8.29
C ILE A 37 2.96 21.79 9.57
N LEU A 38 3.94 21.90 10.47
CA LEU A 38 3.79 22.63 11.72
C LEU A 38 3.50 24.11 11.48
N ILE A 39 4.26 24.74 10.58
CA ILE A 39 4.08 26.16 10.24
C ILE A 39 2.72 26.39 9.56
N ALA A 40 2.35 25.54 8.60
CA ALA A 40 1.07 25.65 7.90
C ALA A 40 -0.13 25.43 8.84
N SER A 41 -0.05 24.44 9.73
CA SER A 41 -1.11 24.13 10.70
C SER A 41 -1.30 25.27 11.70
N ALA A 42 -0.21 25.88 12.16
CA ALA A 42 -0.27 27.06 13.02
C ALA A 42 -0.83 28.29 12.28
N LEU A 43 -0.35 28.55 11.06
CA LEU A 43 -0.80 29.68 10.26
C LEU A 43 -2.29 29.57 9.87
N GLN A 44 -2.80 28.36 9.64
CA GLN A 44 -4.22 28.12 9.38
C GLN A 44 -5.13 28.59 10.53
N GLN A 45 -4.61 28.66 11.76
CA GLN A 45 -5.34 29.18 12.91
C GLN A 45 -5.30 30.71 13.01
N ALA A 46 -4.43 31.40 12.26
CA ALA A 46 -4.40 32.86 12.31
C ALA A 46 -5.72 33.49 11.84
N GLY A 47 -6.50 32.84 10.96
CA GLY A 47 -7.73 33.40 10.38
C GLY A 47 -8.79 33.79 11.42
N PRO A 48 -9.29 32.87 12.26
CA PRO A 48 -10.24 33.20 13.32
C PRO A 48 -9.71 34.26 14.31
N TYR A 49 -8.42 34.21 14.67
CA TYR A 49 -7.80 35.21 15.54
C TYR A 49 -7.75 36.61 14.89
N LEU A 50 -7.40 36.70 13.62
CA LEU A 50 -7.46 37.97 12.88
C LEU A 50 -8.89 38.49 12.77
N THR A 51 -9.88 37.60 12.70
CA THR A 51 -11.29 38.01 12.74
C THR A 51 -11.67 38.57 14.11
N LYS A 52 -11.14 38.01 15.21
CA LYS A 52 -11.27 38.58 16.56
C LYS A 52 -10.74 40.01 16.62
N VAL A 53 -9.50 40.21 16.16
CA VAL A 53 -8.87 41.55 16.12
C VAL A 53 -9.67 42.53 15.25
N ALA A 54 -10.12 42.10 14.07
CA ALA A 54 -10.96 42.92 13.20
C ALA A 54 -12.25 43.38 13.90
N VAL A 55 -12.90 42.49 14.66
CA VAL A 55 -14.14 42.78 15.38
C VAL A 55 -13.89 43.74 16.54
N ASP A 56 -12.95 43.41 17.42
CA ASP A 56 -12.72 44.16 18.67
C ASP A 56 -12.09 45.52 18.46
N GLU A 57 -11.06 45.62 17.61
CA GLU A 57 -10.26 46.83 17.49
C GLU A 57 -10.76 47.80 16.40
N TYR A 58 -11.49 47.31 15.40
CA TYR A 58 -11.82 48.12 14.21
C TYR A 58 -13.31 48.19 13.90
N ILE A 59 -14.05 47.08 13.93
CA ILE A 59 -15.49 47.08 13.59
C ILE A 59 -16.33 47.69 14.72
N LEU A 60 -16.16 47.24 15.96
CA LEU A 60 -16.91 47.76 17.12
C LEU A 60 -16.62 49.26 17.38
N PRO A 61 -15.36 49.74 17.31
CA PRO A 61 -15.04 51.15 17.45
C PRO A 61 -15.38 52.01 16.21
N GLY A 62 -15.66 51.39 15.06
CA GLY A 62 -15.99 52.09 13.81
C GLY A 62 -14.79 52.64 13.03
N ASP A 63 -13.57 52.14 13.27
CA ASP A 63 -12.35 52.55 12.56
C ASP A 63 -12.19 51.80 11.22
N VAL A 64 -12.74 52.41 10.17
CA VAL A 64 -12.68 51.89 8.79
C VAL A 64 -11.25 51.93 8.23
N ALA A 65 -10.43 52.88 8.65
CA ALA A 65 -9.07 53.03 8.12
C ALA A 65 -8.15 51.91 8.61
N GLY A 66 -8.23 51.59 9.91
CA GLY A 66 -7.51 50.46 10.50
C GLY A 66 -7.98 49.09 10.01
N LEU A 67 -9.29 48.95 9.73
CA LEU A 67 -9.87 47.72 9.18
C LEU A 67 -9.23 47.30 7.85
N GLY A 68 -8.89 48.28 6.98
CA GLY A 68 -8.22 48.02 5.70
C GLY A 68 -6.86 47.33 5.88
N GLY A 69 -6.11 47.68 6.93
CA GLY A 69 -4.84 47.05 7.27
C GLY A 69 -5.00 45.59 7.70
N VAL A 70 -6.01 45.28 8.52
CA VAL A 70 -6.30 43.91 8.95
C VAL A 70 -6.79 43.05 7.80
N ILE A 71 -7.61 43.59 6.90
CA ILE A 71 -8.06 42.88 5.69
C ILE A 71 -6.85 42.55 4.79
N ALA A 72 -5.95 43.51 4.57
CA ALA A 72 -4.73 43.28 3.79
C ALA A 72 -3.83 42.21 4.45
N LEU A 73 -3.68 42.25 5.78
CA LEU A 73 -2.97 41.22 6.53
C LEU A 73 -3.64 39.84 6.40
N PHE A 74 -4.97 39.78 6.50
CA PHE A 74 -5.74 38.56 6.35
C PHE A 74 -5.55 37.94 4.95
N ILE A 75 -5.62 38.76 3.89
CA ILE A 75 -5.33 38.32 2.52
C ILE A 75 -3.88 37.83 2.41
N GLY A 76 -2.92 38.55 3.00
CA GLY A 76 -1.52 38.14 3.04
C GLY A 76 -1.32 36.77 3.72
N VAL A 77 -2.02 36.54 4.84
CA VAL A 77 -2.03 35.24 5.53
C VAL A 77 -2.65 34.14 4.66
N LEU A 78 -3.75 34.41 3.96
CA LEU A 78 -4.36 33.44 3.03
C LEU A 78 -3.41 33.07 1.88
N VAL A 79 -2.72 34.05 1.29
CA VAL A 79 -1.73 33.82 0.22
C VAL A 79 -0.55 33.00 0.75
N LEU A 80 -0.06 33.34 1.95
CA LEU A 80 1.03 32.59 2.58
C LEU A 80 0.59 31.16 2.93
N GLN A 81 -0.62 30.98 3.44
CA GLN A 81 -1.20 29.67 3.73
C GLN A 81 -1.32 28.82 2.46
N PHE A 82 -1.76 29.41 1.35
CA PHE A 82 -1.78 28.74 0.05
C PHE A 82 -0.38 28.32 -0.39
N GLY A 83 0.61 29.23 -0.32
CA GLY A 83 1.99 28.94 -0.71
C GLY A 83 2.62 27.83 0.13
N LEU A 84 2.44 27.88 1.45
CA LEU A 84 2.93 26.85 2.38
C LEU A 84 2.21 25.52 2.19
N GLY A 85 0.88 25.53 2.02
CA GLY A 85 0.10 24.34 1.75
C GLY A 85 0.48 23.67 0.43
N TYR A 86 0.70 24.46 -0.63
CA TYR A 86 1.18 23.96 -1.91
C TYR A 86 2.59 23.34 -1.77
N ALA A 87 3.52 24.05 -1.13
CA ALA A 87 4.88 23.55 -0.90
C ALA A 87 4.88 22.26 -0.06
N GLN A 88 4.06 22.21 0.99
CA GLN A 88 3.89 21.04 1.84
C GLN A 88 3.31 19.85 1.06
N SER A 89 2.24 20.05 0.29
CA SER A 89 1.61 18.99 -0.51
C SER A 89 2.54 18.48 -1.60
N TRP A 90 3.23 19.38 -2.30
CA TRP A 90 4.19 19.02 -3.34
C TRP A 90 5.36 18.22 -2.76
N LEU A 91 5.94 18.70 -1.64
CA LEU A 91 7.09 18.05 -1.03
C LEU A 91 6.72 16.67 -0.45
N THR A 92 5.59 16.58 0.25
CA THR A 92 5.05 15.31 0.76
C THR A 92 4.87 14.29 -0.37
N SER A 93 4.27 14.73 -1.49
CA SER A 93 4.05 13.88 -2.67
C SER A 93 5.37 13.43 -3.30
N MET A 94 6.34 14.34 -3.42
CA MET A 94 7.62 14.06 -4.05
C MET A 94 8.46 13.06 -3.22
N VAL A 95 8.53 13.26 -1.91
CA VAL A 95 9.21 12.32 -0.99
C VAL A 95 8.56 10.94 -1.05
N GLY A 96 7.22 10.88 -1.08
CA GLY A 96 6.49 9.63 -1.28
C GLY A 96 6.90 8.93 -2.59
N GLN A 97 6.87 9.64 -3.72
CA GLN A 97 7.25 9.07 -5.02
C GLN A 97 8.70 8.59 -5.09
N TRP A 98 9.64 9.31 -4.48
CA TRP A 98 11.04 8.87 -4.43
C TRP A 98 11.21 7.58 -3.63
N ALA A 99 10.57 7.47 -2.47
CA ALA A 99 10.57 6.25 -1.68
C ALA A 99 9.94 5.08 -2.48
N MET A 100 8.83 5.33 -3.18
CA MET A 100 8.16 4.29 -3.98
C MET A 100 8.99 3.82 -5.16
N ARG A 101 9.69 4.74 -5.84
CA ARG A 101 10.65 4.38 -6.89
C ARG A 101 11.70 3.41 -6.34
N ASP A 102 12.25 3.70 -5.17
CA ASP A 102 13.31 2.87 -4.58
C ASP A 102 12.77 1.48 -4.17
N VAL A 103 11.54 1.41 -3.63
CA VAL A 103 10.86 0.14 -3.36
C VAL A 103 10.63 -0.66 -4.64
N ARG A 104 10.11 -0.04 -5.71
CA ARG A 104 9.90 -0.70 -7.02
C ARG A 104 11.22 -1.22 -7.61
N MET A 105 12.28 -0.43 -7.53
CA MET A 105 13.59 -0.86 -8.03
C MET A 105 14.16 -2.02 -7.20
N ALA A 106 13.97 -2.02 -5.88
CA ALA A 106 14.37 -3.12 -5.02
C ALA A 106 13.58 -4.40 -5.34
N LEU A 107 12.26 -4.30 -5.48
CA LEU A 107 11.39 -5.41 -5.86
C LEU A 107 11.74 -5.99 -7.23
N PHE A 108 11.88 -5.13 -8.23
CA PHE A 108 12.25 -5.54 -9.59
C PHE A 108 13.62 -6.23 -9.61
N SER A 109 14.61 -5.66 -8.91
CA SER A 109 15.94 -6.27 -8.80
C SER A 109 15.93 -7.59 -8.04
N ARG A 110 15.04 -7.75 -7.05
CA ARG A 110 14.85 -9.02 -6.33
C ARG A 110 14.22 -10.07 -7.23
N LEU A 111 13.14 -9.73 -7.94
CA LEU A 111 12.43 -10.63 -8.86
C LEU A 111 13.40 -11.25 -9.88
N GLN A 112 14.29 -10.46 -10.47
CA GLN A 112 15.28 -10.96 -11.43
C GLN A 112 16.29 -11.99 -10.87
N ARG A 113 16.37 -12.13 -9.54
CA ARG A 113 17.31 -13.03 -8.87
C ARG A 113 16.62 -14.20 -8.18
N LEU A 114 15.30 -14.29 -8.25
CA LEU A 114 14.57 -15.42 -7.67
C LEU A 114 14.76 -16.68 -8.52
N PRO A 115 14.80 -17.86 -7.89
CA PRO A 115 14.92 -19.13 -8.62
C PRO A 115 13.70 -19.37 -9.52
N LEU A 116 13.88 -20.09 -10.62
CA LEU A 116 12.81 -20.34 -11.61
C LEU A 116 11.57 -21.00 -10.98
N GLY A 117 11.78 -21.92 -10.03
CA GLY A 117 10.71 -22.61 -9.30
C GLY A 117 9.75 -21.69 -8.55
N PHE A 118 10.18 -20.46 -8.22
CA PHE A 118 9.30 -19.44 -7.65
C PHE A 118 8.24 -18.97 -8.67
N PHE A 119 8.62 -18.83 -9.94
CA PHE A 119 7.74 -18.37 -11.01
C PHE A 119 6.77 -19.46 -11.50
N ASP A 120 7.14 -20.73 -11.37
CA ASP A 120 6.25 -21.84 -11.71
C ASP A 120 5.08 -21.96 -10.72
N ARG A 121 5.33 -21.61 -9.45
CA ARG A 121 4.35 -21.69 -8.36
C ARG A 121 3.56 -20.39 -8.18
N THR A 122 4.09 -19.27 -8.69
CA THR A 122 3.51 -17.95 -8.46
C THR A 122 3.04 -17.32 -9.78
N PRO A 123 1.73 -17.09 -9.96
CA PRO A 123 1.21 -16.44 -11.16
C PRO A 123 1.85 -15.06 -11.39
N ILE A 124 2.31 -14.79 -12.60
CA ILE A 124 2.96 -13.51 -12.98
C ILE A 124 2.07 -12.31 -12.63
N GLY A 125 0.75 -12.43 -12.82
CA GLY A 125 -0.20 -11.37 -12.45
C GLY A 125 -0.17 -10.99 -10.95
N ARG A 126 0.11 -11.96 -10.07
CA ARG A 126 0.28 -11.72 -8.62
C ARG A 126 1.53 -10.88 -8.35
N LEU A 127 2.63 -11.16 -9.07
CA LEU A 127 3.89 -10.40 -8.95
C LEU A 127 3.74 -8.97 -9.48
N MET A 128 3.01 -8.79 -10.58
CA MET A 128 2.69 -7.47 -11.10
C MET A 128 1.88 -6.65 -10.10
N ALA A 129 0.83 -7.24 -9.52
CA ALA A 129 0.02 -6.57 -8.49
C ALA A 129 0.84 -6.18 -7.24
N ARG A 130 1.83 -6.99 -6.84
CA ARG A 130 2.77 -6.64 -5.75
C ARG A 130 3.64 -5.44 -6.10
N ASN A 131 4.09 -5.30 -7.34
CA ASN A 131 4.93 -4.18 -7.78
C ASN A 131 4.14 -2.89 -8.07
N THR A 132 2.83 -3.00 -8.34
CA THR A 132 1.94 -1.86 -8.60
C THR A 132 1.10 -1.53 -7.37
N ASN A 133 0.05 -2.32 -7.11
CA ASN A 133 -1.01 -2.00 -6.17
C ASN A 133 -0.51 -1.98 -4.73
N ASP A 134 0.34 -2.93 -4.34
CA ASP A 134 0.89 -2.97 -2.98
C ASP A 134 1.85 -1.80 -2.72
N VAL A 135 2.62 -1.39 -3.74
CA VAL A 135 3.45 -0.18 -3.66
C VAL A 135 2.59 1.08 -3.62
N ASP A 136 1.49 1.13 -4.36
CA ASP A 136 0.58 2.29 -4.32
C ASP A 136 -0.12 2.43 -2.96
N ALA A 137 -0.47 1.32 -2.30
CA ALA A 137 -0.96 1.36 -0.92
C ALA A 137 0.07 1.95 0.05
N LEU A 138 1.36 1.64 -0.14
CA LEU A 138 2.45 2.28 0.61
C LEU A 138 2.56 3.78 0.32
N ASN A 139 2.44 4.18 -0.94
CA ASN A 139 2.44 5.60 -1.32
C ASN A 139 1.32 6.35 -0.60
N GLU A 140 0.12 5.78 -0.56
CA GLU A 140 -1.03 6.36 0.11
C GLU A 140 -0.80 6.48 1.63
N LEU A 141 -0.19 5.47 2.25
CA LEU A 141 0.19 5.53 3.67
C LEU A 141 1.18 6.67 3.98
N PHE A 142 2.20 6.86 3.14
CA PHE A 142 3.20 7.90 3.40
C PHE A 142 2.68 9.31 3.11
N THR A 143 1.93 9.47 2.02
CA THR A 143 1.45 10.80 1.59
C THR A 143 0.19 11.23 2.34
N ASN A 144 -0.77 10.31 2.50
CA ASN A 144 -2.09 10.57 3.09
C ASN A 144 -2.33 9.83 4.40
N GLY A 145 -1.52 8.85 4.80
CA GLY A 145 -1.66 8.21 6.11
C GLY A 145 -0.95 9.01 7.20
N VAL A 146 0.27 8.61 7.52
CA VAL A 146 1.03 9.02 8.72
C VAL A 146 1.25 10.54 8.77
N VAL A 147 1.69 11.13 7.66
CA VAL A 147 2.01 12.56 7.58
C VAL A 147 0.77 13.42 7.88
N SER A 148 -0.37 13.05 7.30
CA SER A 148 -1.60 13.77 7.58
C SER A 148 -2.12 13.51 8.98
N MET A 149 -2.06 12.29 9.52
CA MET A 149 -2.49 12.01 10.90
C MET A 149 -1.72 12.85 11.92
N LEU A 150 -0.41 13.02 11.71
CA LEU A 150 0.41 13.91 12.55
C LEU A 150 -0.02 15.38 12.38
N SER A 151 -0.25 15.83 11.14
CA SER A 151 -0.78 17.17 10.87
C SER A 151 -2.11 17.43 11.58
N GLU A 152 -3.03 16.46 11.57
CA GLU A 152 -4.33 16.58 12.23
C GLU A 152 -4.19 16.67 13.76
N LEU A 153 -3.30 15.87 14.35
CA LEU A 153 -3.03 15.94 15.79
C LEU A 153 -2.46 17.31 16.19
N PHE A 154 -1.52 17.85 15.38
CA PHE A 154 -1.00 19.20 15.59
C PHE A 154 -2.07 20.27 15.39
N THR A 155 -2.98 20.09 14.42
CA THR A 155 -4.09 21.02 14.19
C THR A 155 -5.04 21.07 15.39
N VAL A 156 -5.41 19.92 15.97
CA VAL A 156 -6.21 19.86 17.21
C VAL A 156 -5.50 20.57 18.36
N ALA A 157 -4.21 20.27 18.55
CA ALA A 157 -3.41 20.89 19.60
C ALA A 157 -3.31 22.41 19.42
N ALA A 158 -3.12 22.89 18.19
CA ALA A 158 -3.09 24.31 17.86
C ALA A 158 -4.43 24.98 18.16
N ILE A 159 -5.56 24.42 17.68
CA ILE A 159 -6.90 24.96 17.95
C ILE A 159 -7.13 25.09 19.46
N LEU A 160 -6.86 24.04 20.24
CA LEU A 160 -7.03 24.09 21.69
C LEU A 160 -6.13 25.13 22.33
N SER A 161 -4.87 25.22 21.91
CA SER A 161 -3.92 26.21 22.43
C SER A 161 -4.43 27.64 22.22
N TYR A 162 -4.98 27.94 21.03
CA TYR A 162 -5.59 29.24 20.75
C TYR A 162 -6.85 29.49 21.58
N ILE A 163 -7.72 28.49 21.75
CA ILE A 163 -8.93 28.67 22.58
C ILE A 163 -8.54 28.90 24.04
N PHE A 164 -7.65 28.09 24.62
CA PHE A 164 -7.18 28.25 26.00
C PHE A 164 -6.43 29.57 26.23
N TYR A 165 -5.73 30.07 25.21
CA TYR A 165 -5.09 31.39 25.26
C TYR A 165 -6.12 32.53 25.34
N MET A 166 -7.28 32.38 24.69
CA MET A 166 -8.33 33.39 24.70
C MET A 166 -9.23 33.32 25.94
N ASP A 167 -9.68 32.12 26.33
CA ASP A 167 -10.43 31.90 27.57
C ASP A 167 -10.28 30.46 28.07
N ILE A 168 -9.98 30.31 29.36
CA ILE A 168 -9.69 29.01 29.97
C ILE A 168 -10.99 28.20 30.17
N GLU A 169 -12.11 28.84 30.50
CA GLU A 169 -13.36 28.14 30.78
C GLU A 169 -13.99 27.57 29.50
N LEU A 170 -14.04 28.38 28.43
CA LEU A 170 -14.48 27.97 27.11
C LEU A 170 -13.52 26.96 26.47
N GLY A 171 -12.21 27.08 26.74
CA GLY A 171 -11.21 26.06 26.43
C GLY A 171 -11.52 24.73 27.10
N ALA A 172 -11.85 24.73 28.39
CA ALA A 172 -12.22 23.52 29.13
C ALA A 172 -13.53 22.90 28.61
N ILE A 173 -14.55 23.71 28.30
CA ILE A 173 -15.81 23.24 27.68
C ILE A 173 -15.52 22.55 26.34
N THR A 174 -14.68 23.17 25.51
CA THR A 174 -14.30 22.61 24.20
C THR A 174 -13.48 21.33 24.35
N ALA A 175 -12.49 21.31 25.25
CA ALA A 175 -11.66 20.14 25.52
C ALA A 175 -12.46 18.97 26.11
N ALA A 176 -13.51 19.25 26.90
CA ALA A 176 -14.42 18.24 27.43
C ALA A 176 -15.22 17.52 26.33
N ALA A 177 -15.31 18.08 25.12
CA ALA A 177 -15.89 17.40 23.97
C ALA A 177 -14.95 16.35 23.35
N LEU A 178 -13.63 16.38 23.63
CA LEU A 178 -12.66 15.40 23.10
C LEU A 178 -13.00 13.96 23.48
N PRO A 179 -13.14 13.62 24.77
CA PRO A 179 -13.37 12.22 25.14
C PRO A 179 -14.66 11.70 24.51
N PHE A 180 -15.69 12.54 24.42
CA PHE A 180 -16.94 12.21 23.77
C PHE A 180 -16.76 11.93 22.27
N ALA A 181 -16.10 12.85 21.54
CA ALA A 181 -15.82 12.69 20.11
C ALA A 181 -14.98 11.44 19.84
N PHE A 182 -13.93 11.19 20.64
CA PHE A 182 -13.07 10.01 20.52
C PHE A 182 -13.83 8.71 20.78
N VAL A 183 -14.61 8.63 21.86
CA VAL A 183 -15.38 7.43 22.21
C VAL A 183 -16.42 7.14 21.13
N ALA A 184 -17.16 8.15 20.68
CA ALA A 184 -18.14 8.00 19.61
C ALA A 184 -17.49 7.57 18.30
N THR A 185 -16.37 8.18 17.93
CA THR A 185 -15.60 7.82 16.73
C THR A 185 -15.14 6.37 16.79
N PHE A 186 -14.50 5.97 17.89
CA PHE A 186 -13.98 4.62 18.04
C PHE A 186 -15.10 3.58 18.03
N TRP A 187 -16.23 3.86 18.70
CA TRP A 187 -17.38 2.99 18.72
C TRP A 187 -18.02 2.84 17.33
N LEU A 188 -18.32 3.95 16.64
CA LEU A 188 -18.94 3.92 15.31
C LEU A 188 -18.03 3.30 14.24
N GLN A 189 -16.73 3.64 14.25
CA GLN A 189 -15.76 3.04 13.35
C GLN A 189 -15.66 1.54 13.56
N ARG A 190 -15.58 1.08 14.82
CA ARG A 190 -15.53 -0.36 15.12
C ARG A 190 -16.75 -1.11 14.58
N GLN A 191 -17.96 -0.56 14.73
CA GLN A 191 -19.16 -1.16 14.14
C GLN A 191 -19.09 -1.17 12.61
N THR A 192 -18.68 -0.06 12.02
CA THR A 192 -18.54 0.08 10.55
C THR A 192 -17.56 -0.94 9.99
N PHE A 193 -16.36 -1.08 10.58
CA PHE A 193 -15.34 -2.04 10.15
C PHE A 193 -15.80 -3.49 10.32
N THR A 194 -16.50 -3.81 11.41
CA THR A 194 -17.02 -5.17 11.64
C THR A 194 -18.05 -5.54 10.57
N ALA A 195 -19.02 -4.66 10.33
CA ALA A 195 -20.03 -4.86 9.28
C ALA A 195 -19.43 -4.88 7.87
N PHE A 196 -18.40 -4.05 7.61
CA PHE A 196 -17.70 -4.02 6.33
C PHE A 196 -16.97 -5.34 6.06
N ARG A 197 -16.34 -5.93 7.09
CA ARG A 197 -15.69 -7.24 6.99
C ARG A 197 -16.68 -8.34 6.63
N GLU A 198 -17.84 -8.36 7.29
CA GLU A 198 -18.90 -9.33 6.98
C GLU A 198 -19.45 -9.16 5.56
N ALA A 199 -19.66 -7.91 5.13
CA ALA A 199 -20.07 -7.60 3.76
C ALA A 199 -19.03 -8.04 2.72
N ARG A 200 -17.72 -7.92 3.04
CA ARG A 200 -16.64 -8.37 2.15
C ARG A 200 -16.63 -9.88 1.95
N VAL A 201 -16.92 -10.68 2.98
CA VAL A 201 -17.05 -12.14 2.85
C VAL A 201 -18.22 -12.51 1.92
N ARG A 202 -19.37 -11.83 2.05
CA ARG A 202 -20.50 -12.07 1.14
C ARG A 202 -20.24 -11.58 -0.28
N PHE A 203 -19.48 -10.50 -0.44
CA PHE A 203 -19.03 -10.04 -1.75
C PHE A 203 -18.19 -11.11 -2.46
N GLY A 204 -17.33 -11.84 -1.73
CA GLY A 204 -16.59 -12.98 -2.26
C GLY A 204 -17.51 -14.05 -2.86
N ARG A 205 -18.56 -14.45 -2.13
CA ARG A 205 -19.57 -15.42 -2.64
C ARG A 205 -20.35 -14.91 -3.84
N PHE A 206 -20.79 -13.65 -3.79
CA PHE A 206 -21.44 -12.97 -4.92
C PHE A 206 -20.53 -12.99 -6.16
N SER A 207 -19.27 -12.60 -6.00
CA SER A 207 -18.32 -12.54 -7.10
C SER A 207 -17.96 -13.93 -7.64
N ALA A 208 -17.84 -14.93 -6.76
CA ALA A 208 -17.58 -16.31 -7.15
C ALA A 208 -18.75 -16.90 -7.96
N SER A 209 -20.00 -16.67 -7.52
CA SER A 209 -21.19 -17.10 -8.27
C SER A 209 -21.23 -16.48 -9.66
N LEU A 210 -20.86 -15.21 -9.78
CA LEU A 210 -20.78 -14.52 -11.07
C LEU A 210 -19.68 -15.12 -11.96
N GLN A 211 -18.48 -15.34 -11.40
CA GLN A 211 -17.35 -15.94 -12.11
C GLN A 211 -17.66 -17.37 -12.58
N GLU A 212 -18.25 -18.22 -11.74
CA GLU A 212 -18.64 -19.59 -12.09
C GLU A 212 -19.67 -19.60 -13.22
N THR A 213 -20.67 -18.71 -13.16
CA THR A 213 -21.72 -18.61 -14.17
C THR A 213 -21.16 -18.15 -15.52
N ILE A 214 -20.30 -17.13 -15.54
CA ILE A 214 -19.70 -16.61 -16.77
C ILE A 214 -18.69 -17.60 -17.35
N ALA A 215 -17.81 -18.17 -16.53
CA ALA A 215 -16.83 -19.15 -16.99
C ALA A 215 -17.49 -20.44 -17.51
N GLY A 216 -18.63 -20.82 -16.91
CA GLY A 216 -19.43 -21.97 -17.30
C GLY A 216 -20.57 -21.66 -18.27
N MET A 217 -20.59 -20.50 -18.94
CA MET A 217 -21.75 -20.04 -19.72
C MET A 217 -22.17 -21.05 -20.80
N GLU A 218 -21.21 -21.70 -21.46
CA GLU A 218 -21.49 -22.77 -22.44
C GLU A 218 -22.29 -23.92 -21.81
N VAL A 219 -21.91 -24.37 -20.62
CA VAL A 219 -22.64 -25.42 -19.89
C VAL A 219 -24.02 -24.93 -19.45
N VAL A 220 -24.13 -23.68 -19.00
CA VAL A 220 -25.43 -23.11 -18.62
C VAL A 220 -26.41 -23.12 -19.80
N GLN A 221 -25.96 -22.70 -20.98
CA GLN A 221 -26.77 -22.67 -22.20
C GLN A 221 -27.08 -24.08 -22.74
N LEU A 222 -26.10 -24.98 -22.75
CA LEU A 222 -26.29 -26.37 -23.20
C LEU A 222 -27.37 -27.11 -22.40
N PHE A 223 -27.46 -26.81 -21.10
CA PHE A 223 -28.44 -27.43 -20.20
C PHE A 223 -29.70 -26.57 -19.95
N GLY A 224 -29.83 -25.39 -20.58
CA GLY A 224 -30.99 -24.50 -20.42
C GLY A 224 -31.29 -24.13 -18.97
N CYS A 225 -30.24 -23.86 -18.18
CA CYS A 225 -30.33 -23.67 -16.72
C CYS A 225 -30.20 -22.21 -16.27
N GLU A 226 -30.47 -21.25 -17.16
CA GLU A 226 -30.29 -19.82 -16.92
C GLU A 226 -31.08 -19.31 -15.71
N GLU A 227 -32.37 -19.62 -15.61
CA GLU A 227 -33.22 -19.19 -14.48
C GLU A 227 -32.72 -19.74 -13.14
N ARG A 228 -32.29 -21.00 -13.11
CA ARG A 228 -31.74 -21.63 -11.89
C ARG A 228 -30.45 -20.93 -11.44
N ARG A 229 -29.57 -20.59 -12.39
CA ARG A 229 -28.33 -19.85 -12.07
C ARG A 229 -28.62 -18.40 -11.68
N ALA A 230 -29.61 -17.76 -12.28
CA ALA A 230 -30.06 -16.44 -11.89
C ALA A 230 -30.58 -16.42 -10.44
N GLY A 231 -31.36 -17.42 -10.01
CA GLY A 231 -31.82 -17.53 -8.62
C GLY A 231 -30.68 -17.68 -7.60
N LEU A 232 -29.67 -18.52 -7.90
CA LEU A 232 -28.49 -18.66 -7.03
C LEU A 232 -27.68 -17.34 -6.94
N PHE A 233 -27.57 -16.62 -8.05
CA PHE A 233 -26.93 -15.31 -8.08
C PHE A 233 -27.73 -14.28 -7.25
N GLU A 234 -29.06 -14.27 -7.38
CA GLU A 234 -29.95 -13.39 -6.63
C GLU A 234 -29.85 -13.63 -5.13
N GLU A 235 -29.82 -14.89 -4.67
CA GLU A 235 -29.59 -15.23 -3.25
C GLU A 235 -28.26 -14.69 -2.71
N ALA A 236 -27.17 -14.86 -3.49
CA ALA A 236 -25.86 -14.36 -3.13
C ALA A 236 -25.82 -12.82 -3.11
N ASN A 237 -26.46 -12.17 -4.09
CA ASN A 237 -26.58 -10.73 -4.20
C ASN A 237 -27.41 -10.13 -3.06
N ASP A 238 -28.54 -10.72 -2.71
CA ASP A 238 -29.39 -10.27 -1.61
C ASP A 238 -28.70 -10.41 -0.25
N SER A 239 -27.98 -11.51 -0.05
CA SER A 239 -27.17 -11.68 1.16
C SER A 239 -26.07 -10.62 1.26
N TYR A 240 -25.45 -10.25 0.13
CA TYR A 240 -24.47 -9.16 0.09
C TYR A 240 -25.13 -7.80 0.32
N LEU A 241 -26.27 -7.53 -0.33
CA LEU A 241 -27.02 -6.28 -0.19
C LEU A 241 -27.43 -5.99 1.25
N LYS A 242 -27.98 -7.00 1.96
CA LYS A 242 -28.38 -6.86 3.37
C LYS A 242 -27.22 -6.43 4.27
N LEU A 243 -26.07 -7.10 4.15
CA LEU A 243 -24.89 -6.78 4.94
C LEU A 243 -24.23 -5.47 4.51
N ARG A 244 -24.25 -5.17 3.21
CA ARG A 244 -23.75 -3.88 2.69
C ARG A 244 -24.60 -2.72 3.21
N MET A 245 -25.93 -2.85 3.23
CA MET A 245 -26.83 -1.86 3.82
C MET A 245 -26.58 -1.69 5.31
N HIS A 246 -26.34 -2.78 6.05
CA HIS A 246 -26.01 -2.73 7.47
C HIS A 246 -24.69 -1.97 7.73
N SER A 247 -23.65 -2.21 6.92
CA SER A 247 -22.39 -1.46 6.98
C SER A 247 -22.58 0.02 6.62
N THR A 248 -23.32 0.31 5.55
CA THR A 248 -23.64 1.68 5.13
C THR A 248 -24.42 2.43 6.21
N TYR A 249 -25.35 1.76 6.91
CA TYR A 249 -26.12 2.37 8.00
C TYR A 249 -25.22 2.95 9.09
N TYR A 250 -24.27 2.17 9.61
CA TYR A 250 -23.32 2.68 10.62
C TYR A 250 -22.43 3.80 10.07
N HIS A 251 -21.97 3.68 8.83
CA HIS A 251 -21.16 4.70 8.19
C HIS A 251 -21.92 6.03 8.04
N CYS A 252 -23.19 5.98 7.62
CA CYS A 252 -24.04 7.16 7.45
C CYS A 252 -24.33 7.88 8.76
N TRP A 253 -24.36 7.20 9.91
CA TRP A 253 -24.57 7.84 11.22
C TRP A 253 -23.37 8.63 11.72
N TYR A 254 -22.17 8.35 11.20
CA TYR A 254 -20.93 8.98 11.67
C TYR A 254 -20.90 10.48 11.44
N PHE A 255 -21.20 10.94 10.22
CA PHE A 255 -21.15 12.35 9.86
C PHE A 255 -22.21 13.19 10.61
N PRO A 256 -23.50 12.83 10.60
CA PRO A 256 -24.52 13.57 11.34
C PRO A 256 -24.23 13.63 12.84
N PHE A 257 -23.66 12.57 13.42
CA PHE A 257 -23.31 12.58 14.84
C PHE A 257 -22.20 13.60 15.15
N MET A 258 -21.16 13.65 14.32
CA MET A 258 -20.06 14.62 14.50
C MET A 258 -20.54 16.06 14.25
N GLU A 259 -21.37 16.30 13.22
CA GLU A 259 -21.96 17.61 12.95
C GLU A 259 -22.90 18.05 14.08
N PHE A 260 -23.72 17.15 14.61
CA PHE A 260 -24.58 17.42 15.76
C PHE A 260 -23.75 17.76 17.00
N GLY A 261 -22.67 17.01 17.27
CA GLY A 261 -21.73 17.32 18.34
C GLY A 261 -21.06 18.69 18.18
N GLY A 262 -20.66 19.04 16.95
CA GLY A 262 -20.15 20.36 16.60
C GLY A 262 -21.17 21.47 16.83
N ALA A 263 -22.39 21.30 16.33
CA ALA A 263 -23.47 22.27 16.50
C ALA A 263 -23.85 22.45 17.98
N LEU A 264 -23.91 21.36 18.76
CA LEU A 264 -24.17 21.39 20.19
C LEU A 264 -23.06 22.14 20.93
N LEU A 265 -21.80 21.88 20.61
CA LEU A 265 -20.67 22.59 21.21
C LEU A 265 -20.67 24.07 20.83
N THR A 266 -20.99 24.40 19.57
CA THR A 266 -21.17 25.80 19.14
C THR A 266 -22.30 26.48 19.91
N ALA A 267 -23.43 25.80 20.13
CA ALA A 267 -24.54 26.34 20.91
C ALA A 267 -24.17 26.54 22.39
N LEU A 268 -23.42 25.60 22.99
CA LEU A 268 -22.91 25.74 24.36
C LEU A 268 -21.94 26.90 24.51
N VAL A 269 -20.99 27.04 23.57
CA VAL A 269 -20.04 28.15 23.55
C VAL A 269 -20.75 29.48 23.30
N LEU A 270 -21.78 29.51 22.44
CA LEU A 270 -22.60 30.70 22.22
C LEU A 270 -23.37 31.10 23.49
N TRP A 271 -23.97 30.13 24.17
CA TRP A 271 -24.74 30.38 25.39
C TRP A 271 -23.85 30.82 26.56
N TYR A 272 -22.79 30.06 26.85
CA TYR A 272 -21.89 30.34 27.97
C TYR A 272 -21.00 31.56 27.69
N GLY A 273 -20.36 31.60 26.52
CA GLY A 273 -19.51 32.71 26.10
C GLY A 273 -20.30 34.00 25.87
N GLY A 274 -21.52 33.91 25.31
CA GLY A 274 -22.43 35.05 25.24
C GLY A 274 -22.78 35.61 26.64
N GLY A 275 -22.97 34.73 27.62
CA GLY A 275 -23.14 35.13 29.02
C GLY A 275 -21.90 35.80 29.64
N GLN A 276 -20.69 35.39 29.26
CA GLN A 276 -19.45 36.06 29.66
C GLN A 276 -19.29 37.44 28.98
N VAL A 277 -19.64 37.57 27.69
CA VAL A 277 -19.65 38.85 26.98
C VAL A 277 -20.62 39.85 27.63
N LEU A 278 -21.83 39.40 27.99
CA LEU A 278 -22.82 40.26 28.67
C LEU A 278 -22.38 40.69 30.07
N ARG A 279 -21.50 39.93 30.72
CA ARG A 279 -20.88 40.25 32.00
C ARG A 279 -19.57 41.05 31.85
N GLU A 280 -19.19 41.40 30.61
CA GLU A 280 -17.94 42.09 30.29
C GLU A 280 -16.67 41.30 30.73
N GLU A 281 -16.78 39.98 30.85
CA GLU A 281 -15.66 39.09 31.21
C GLU A 281 -14.75 38.78 30.01
N ILE A 282 -15.33 38.75 28.80
CA ILE A 282 -14.60 38.56 27.53
C ILE A 282 -15.07 39.56 26.47
N GLU A 283 -14.20 39.85 25.51
CA GLU A 283 -14.51 40.71 24.36
C GLU A 283 -15.39 39.98 23.32
N TRP A 284 -16.15 40.74 22.52
CA TRP A 284 -17.04 40.18 21.49
C TRP A 284 -16.30 39.36 20.43
N GLY A 285 -15.12 39.81 20.03
CA GLY A 285 -14.28 39.14 19.05
C GLY A 285 -13.77 37.79 19.56
N VAL A 286 -13.57 37.61 20.87
CA VAL A 286 -13.23 36.30 21.46
C VAL A 286 -14.35 35.31 21.18
N LEU A 287 -15.60 35.70 21.44
CA LEU A 287 -16.76 34.86 21.14
C LEU A 287 -16.84 34.55 19.62
N VAL A 288 -16.66 35.56 18.75
CA VAL A 288 -16.67 35.36 17.30
C VAL A 288 -15.58 34.39 16.83
N ALA A 289 -14.36 34.49 17.36
CA ALA A 289 -13.30 33.54 17.03
C ALA A 289 -13.62 32.12 17.52
N MET A 290 -14.16 31.98 18.73
CA MET A 290 -14.54 30.66 19.26
C MET A 290 -15.63 30.00 18.43
N LEU A 291 -16.63 30.74 17.96
CA LEU A 291 -17.65 30.21 17.05
C LEU A 291 -17.07 29.70 15.72
N GLN A 292 -15.90 30.19 15.30
CA GLN A 292 -15.19 29.69 14.11
C GLN A 292 -14.27 28.51 14.42
N TYR A 293 -13.62 28.47 15.58
CA TYR A 293 -12.72 27.38 15.97
C TYR A 293 -13.48 26.10 16.33
N VAL A 294 -14.60 26.22 17.03
CA VAL A 294 -15.36 25.08 17.56
C VAL A 294 -15.80 24.08 16.47
N PRO A 295 -16.39 24.50 15.32
CA PRO A 295 -16.73 23.54 14.26
C PRO A 295 -15.51 22.90 13.61
N ARG A 296 -14.39 23.63 13.50
CA ARG A 296 -13.13 23.14 12.90
C ARG A 296 -12.48 22.05 13.74
N PHE A 297 -12.77 22.01 15.04
CA PHE A 297 -12.25 21.05 15.98
C PHE A 297 -12.59 19.58 15.66
N PHE A 298 -13.79 19.33 15.11
CA PHE A 298 -14.27 17.98 14.82
C PHE A 298 -13.70 17.40 13.52
N TRP A 299 -13.24 18.25 12.59
CA TRP A 299 -12.71 17.82 11.29
C TRP A 299 -11.44 16.96 11.39
N PRO A 300 -10.41 17.35 12.17
CA PRO A 300 -9.21 16.54 12.35
C PRO A 300 -9.49 15.16 12.93
N ILE A 301 -10.35 15.08 13.97
CA ILE A 301 -10.77 13.82 14.59
C ILE A 301 -11.40 12.93 13.53
N ARG A 302 -12.23 13.54 12.67
CA ARG A 302 -12.86 12.84 11.56
C ARG A 302 -11.86 12.30 10.54
N ASN A 303 -10.92 13.12 10.11
CA ASN A 303 -9.91 12.76 9.12
C ASN A 303 -8.99 11.64 9.63
N ILE A 304 -8.64 11.64 10.93
CA ILE A 304 -7.86 10.57 11.55
C ILE A 304 -8.62 9.24 11.48
N ALA A 305 -9.92 9.26 11.77
CA ALA A 305 -10.75 8.05 11.77
C ALA A 305 -10.88 7.41 10.38
N GLU A 306 -11.08 8.23 9.35
CA GLU A 306 -11.20 7.76 7.95
C GLU A 306 -9.89 7.14 7.44
N ARG A 307 -8.73 7.70 7.84
CA ARG A 307 -7.40 7.25 7.39
C ARG A 307 -6.92 5.96 8.06
N PHE A 308 -7.59 5.50 9.12
CA PHE A 308 -7.24 4.24 9.80
C PHE A 308 -7.36 3.02 8.88
N GLY A 309 -8.33 3.02 7.96
CA GLY A 309 -8.48 1.94 6.97
C GLY A 309 -7.31 1.86 5.99
N THR A 310 -6.85 3.01 5.48
CA THR A 310 -5.65 3.10 4.61
C THR A 310 -4.42 2.54 5.32
N PHE A 311 -4.28 2.80 6.62
CA PHE A 311 -3.19 2.25 7.42
C PHE A 311 -3.17 0.71 7.41
N GLN A 312 -4.32 0.07 7.61
CA GLN A 312 -4.43 -1.39 7.61
C GLN A 312 -4.08 -2.02 6.26
N VAL A 313 -4.59 -1.43 5.16
CA VAL A 313 -4.31 -1.92 3.81
C VAL A 313 -2.81 -1.85 3.52
N ALA A 314 -2.19 -0.72 3.86
CA ALA A 314 -0.77 -0.52 3.63
C ALA A 314 0.09 -1.49 4.45
N MET A 315 -0.27 -1.80 5.69
CA MET A 315 0.45 -2.79 6.50
C MET A 315 0.42 -4.19 5.86
N ALA A 316 -0.75 -4.64 5.39
CA ALA A 316 -0.86 -5.93 4.71
C ALA A 316 -0.09 -5.96 3.37
N SER A 317 -0.10 -4.86 2.61
CA SER A 317 0.70 -4.72 1.39
C SER A 317 2.20 -4.72 1.68
N SER A 318 2.61 -4.12 2.80
CA SER A 318 4.01 -4.08 3.23
C SER A 318 4.53 -5.47 3.59
N GLU A 319 3.72 -6.30 4.26
CA GLU A 319 4.08 -7.69 4.59
C GLU A 319 4.37 -8.49 3.32
N ARG A 320 3.49 -8.42 2.31
CA ARG A 320 3.71 -9.09 1.02
C ARG A 320 4.93 -8.57 0.26
N ILE A 321 5.20 -7.26 0.33
CA ILE A 321 6.38 -6.66 -0.29
C ILE A 321 7.65 -7.17 0.39
N PHE A 322 7.69 -7.19 1.73
CA PHE A 322 8.87 -7.66 2.45
C PHE A 322 9.07 -9.16 2.36
N GLU A 323 8.01 -9.95 2.37
CA GLU A 323 8.06 -11.39 2.08
C GLU A 323 8.74 -11.65 0.73
N LEU A 324 8.39 -10.89 -0.30
CA LEU A 324 9.02 -10.99 -1.62
C LEU A 324 10.49 -10.50 -1.61
N LEU A 325 10.77 -9.40 -0.91
CA LEU A 325 12.14 -8.88 -0.77
C LEU A 325 13.05 -9.81 0.02
N ASP A 326 12.50 -10.59 0.95
CA ASP A 326 13.23 -11.53 1.80
C ASP A 326 13.31 -12.94 1.20
N SER A 327 12.46 -13.27 0.22
CA SER A 327 12.43 -14.56 -0.49
C SER A 327 13.82 -14.96 -1.00
N GLU A 328 14.28 -16.17 -0.71
CA GLU A 328 15.62 -16.63 -1.08
C GLU A 328 15.93 -16.45 -2.58
N VAL A 329 17.13 -15.97 -2.89
CA VAL A 329 17.60 -15.81 -4.27
C VAL A 329 18.26 -17.08 -4.77
N GLU A 330 18.30 -17.20 -6.08
CA GLU A 330 19.05 -18.24 -6.76
C GLU A 330 20.51 -18.28 -6.26
N PRO A 331 20.99 -19.43 -5.75
CA PRO A 331 22.37 -19.59 -5.37
C PRO A 331 23.29 -19.37 -6.57
N ARG A 332 24.38 -18.64 -6.38
CA ARG A 332 25.38 -18.43 -7.46
C ARG A 332 26.18 -19.70 -7.79
N GLY A 333 26.12 -20.71 -6.93
CA GLY A 333 26.97 -21.91 -7.03
C GLY A 333 28.32 -21.73 -6.36
N GLY A 334 29.30 -22.51 -6.82
CA GLY A 334 30.70 -22.32 -6.46
C GLY A 334 31.37 -21.29 -7.37
N ASP A 335 32.69 -21.15 -7.21
CA ASP A 335 33.49 -20.14 -7.91
C ASP A 335 34.18 -20.69 -9.17
N PHE A 336 33.90 -21.94 -9.56
CA PHE A 336 34.60 -22.57 -10.68
C PHE A 336 34.21 -21.91 -12.02
N ARG A 337 35.24 -21.51 -12.76
CA ARG A 337 35.14 -20.85 -14.08
C ARG A 337 36.19 -21.43 -15.01
N ALA A 338 35.76 -22.13 -16.06
CA ALA A 338 36.68 -22.67 -17.08
C ALA A 338 36.84 -21.69 -18.25
N GLU A 339 38.07 -21.40 -18.69
CA GLU A 339 38.30 -20.59 -19.90
C GLU A 339 37.74 -21.24 -21.17
N ARG A 340 37.83 -22.57 -21.27
CA ARG A 340 37.28 -23.37 -22.36
C ARG A 340 36.58 -24.60 -21.80
N VAL A 341 35.46 -24.96 -22.41
CA VAL A 341 34.67 -26.15 -22.07
C VAL A 341 34.70 -27.09 -23.26
N ARG A 342 35.03 -28.37 -23.01
CA ARG A 342 35.02 -29.43 -24.02
C ARG A 342 33.59 -29.85 -24.34
N GLY A 343 32.70 -29.78 -23.35
CA GLY A 343 31.27 -30.03 -23.50
C GLY A 343 30.87 -31.47 -23.19
N GLU A 344 31.63 -32.16 -22.34
CA GLU A 344 31.21 -33.44 -21.79
C GLU A 344 30.17 -33.22 -20.68
N ILE A 345 29.04 -33.93 -20.75
CA ILE A 345 27.98 -33.87 -19.73
C ILE A 345 27.73 -35.28 -19.22
N GLU A 346 27.77 -35.47 -17.91
CA GLU A 346 27.56 -36.77 -17.28
C GLU A 346 26.51 -36.66 -16.17
N PHE A 347 25.49 -37.52 -16.24
CA PHE A 347 24.52 -37.73 -15.16
C PHE A 347 24.92 -39.03 -14.44
N ARG A 348 25.04 -38.98 -13.10
CA ARG A 348 25.34 -40.13 -12.23
C ARG A 348 24.25 -40.31 -11.18
N GLY A 349 23.38 -41.30 -11.39
CA GLY A 349 22.33 -41.70 -10.46
C GLY A 349 21.45 -40.54 -10.02
N VAL A 350 21.01 -39.71 -10.96
CA VAL A 350 20.31 -38.45 -10.66
C VAL A 350 18.85 -38.73 -10.32
N TRP A 351 18.40 -38.18 -9.19
CA TRP A 351 17.00 -38.15 -8.79
C TRP A 351 16.53 -36.71 -8.69
N PHE A 352 15.36 -36.43 -9.27
CA PHE A 352 14.78 -35.10 -9.25
C PHE A 352 13.26 -35.09 -9.13
N ALA A 353 12.74 -34.17 -8.32
CA ALA A 353 11.31 -33.88 -8.15
C ALA A 353 11.08 -32.35 -8.08
N TYR A 354 9.99 -31.86 -8.66
CA TYR A 354 9.60 -30.44 -8.56
C TYR A 354 8.93 -30.10 -7.22
N VAL A 355 8.22 -31.06 -6.65
CA VAL A 355 7.46 -30.94 -5.40
C VAL A 355 7.69 -32.20 -4.58
N ASP A 356 8.28 -32.03 -3.39
CA ASP A 356 8.52 -33.10 -2.42
C ASP A 356 9.15 -34.37 -3.03
N GLU A 357 8.57 -35.54 -2.79
CA GLU A 357 9.07 -36.83 -3.30
C GLU A 357 8.29 -37.34 -4.54
N ASP A 358 7.65 -36.45 -5.29
CA ASP A 358 7.03 -36.80 -6.58
C ASP A 358 8.12 -36.85 -7.68
N TRP A 359 8.83 -37.98 -7.73
CA TRP A 359 10.00 -38.16 -8.57
C TRP A 359 9.67 -38.10 -10.06
N VAL A 360 10.25 -37.11 -10.74
CA VAL A 360 10.17 -36.96 -12.20
C VAL A 360 11.32 -37.70 -12.88
N LEU A 361 12.50 -37.71 -12.24
CA LEU A 361 13.67 -38.48 -12.65
C LEU A 361 14.08 -39.41 -11.52
N GLU A 362 14.30 -40.68 -11.85
CA GLU A 362 14.71 -41.74 -10.92
C GLU A 362 15.96 -42.44 -11.47
N ASP A 363 17.05 -42.37 -10.71
CA ASP A 363 18.33 -43.04 -10.99
C ASP A 363 18.90 -42.84 -12.41
N VAL A 364 18.74 -41.63 -12.96
CA VAL A 364 19.15 -41.34 -14.34
C VAL A 364 20.67 -41.25 -14.44
N SER A 365 21.25 -42.10 -15.30
CA SER A 365 22.70 -42.16 -15.56
C SER A 365 23.00 -42.26 -17.05
N PHE A 366 23.76 -41.30 -17.59
CA PHE A 366 24.25 -41.32 -18.98
C PHE A 366 25.42 -40.34 -19.17
N VAL A 367 26.18 -40.52 -20.25
CA VAL A 367 27.30 -39.64 -20.64
C VAL A 367 27.06 -39.12 -22.05
N ALA A 368 27.20 -37.81 -22.24
CA ALA A 368 27.25 -37.13 -23.52
C ALA A 368 28.69 -36.70 -23.81
N ALA A 369 29.32 -37.34 -24.80
CA ALA A 369 30.70 -37.03 -25.17
C ALA A 369 30.78 -35.68 -25.95
N PRO A 370 31.94 -35.00 -25.94
CA PRO A 370 32.14 -33.77 -26.70
C PRO A 370 31.76 -33.92 -28.18
N GLY A 371 30.89 -33.04 -28.68
CA GLY A 371 30.42 -33.04 -30.08
C GLY A 371 29.40 -34.12 -30.42
N GLN A 372 28.98 -34.94 -29.45
CA GLN A 372 27.97 -35.97 -29.66
C GLN A 372 26.55 -35.37 -29.64
N ALA A 373 25.73 -35.74 -30.62
CA ALA A 373 24.30 -35.45 -30.59
C ALA A 373 23.55 -36.58 -29.85
N ILE A 374 22.80 -36.23 -28.80
CA ILE A 374 21.93 -37.16 -28.07
C ILE A 374 20.47 -36.76 -28.31
N ALA A 375 19.64 -37.76 -28.59
CA ALA A 375 18.19 -37.59 -28.68
C ALA A 375 17.52 -38.20 -27.44
N LEU A 376 16.74 -37.39 -26.72
CA LEU A 376 15.90 -37.82 -25.61
C LEU A 376 14.50 -38.12 -26.13
N VAL A 377 14.07 -39.38 -26.07
CA VAL A 377 12.77 -39.84 -26.60
C VAL A 377 11.95 -40.49 -25.50
N GLY A 378 10.64 -40.20 -25.46
CA GLY A 378 9.72 -40.76 -24.48
C GLY A 378 8.37 -40.05 -24.50
N ALA A 379 7.38 -40.61 -23.81
CA ALA A 379 6.03 -40.03 -23.70
C ALA A 379 6.06 -38.64 -23.03
N THR A 380 5.00 -37.85 -23.20
CA THR A 380 4.81 -36.60 -22.45
C THR A 380 4.86 -36.89 -20.95
N GLY A 381 5.59 -36.09 -20.18
CA GLY A 381 5.81 -36.32 -18.75
C GLY A 381 7.04 -37.17 -18.41
N ALA A 382 7.73 -37.78 -19.37
CA ALA A 382 8.94 -38.60 -19.11
C ALA A 382 10.20 -37.81 -18.69
N GLY A 383 10.07 -36.56 -18.21
CA GLY A 383 11.21 -35.77 -17.70
C GLY A 383 12.19 -35.20 -18.75
N LYS A 384 11.87 -35.28 -20.05
CA LYS A 384 12.77 -34.78 -21.13
C LYS A 384 13.16 -33.31 -20.97
N SER A 385 12.17 -32.44 -20.77
CA SER A 385 12.42 -31.00 -20.56
C SER A 385 13.10 -30.73 -19.21
N THR A 386 12.86 -31.58 -18.22
CA THR A 386 13.50 -31.51 -16.90
C THR A 386 15.01 -31.73 -17.01
N ILE A 387 15.48 -32.68 -17.82
CA ILE A 387 16.92 -32.89 -18.07
C ILE A 387 17.57 -31.61 -18.61
N ILE A 388 16.93 -30.93 -19.58
CA ILE A 388 17.41 -29.66 -20.14
C ILE A 388 17.49 -28.59 -19.04
N ASN A 389 16.45 -28.49 -18.21
CA ASN A 389 16.41 -27.52 -17.12
C ASN A 389 17.49 -27.75 -16.05
N LEU A 390 17.83 -29.02 -15.78
CA LEU A 390 18.89 -29.38 -14.83
C LEU A 390 20.29 -29.08 -15.37
N ILE A 391 20.54 -29.25 -16.67
CA ILE A 391 21.82 -28.86 -17.31
C ILE A 391 22.03 -27.34 -17.21
N GLY A 392 20.98 -26.57 -17.45
CA GLY A 392 20.99 -25.11 -17.27
C GLY A 392 21.00 -24.64 -15.81
N ARG A 393 20.95 -25.61 -14.87
CA ARG A 393 20.85 -25.40 -13.43
C ARG A 393 19.73 -24.42 -13.06
N PHE A 394 18.56 -24.56 -13.68
CA PHE A 394 17.36 -23.81 -13.29
C PHE A 394 16.69 -24.41 -12.05
N TYR A 395 17.01 -25.68 -11.74
CA TYR A 395 16.63 -26.38 -10.52
C TYR A 395 17.85 -27.17 -9.99
N GLU A 396 17.85 -27.40 -8.70
CA GLU A 396 18.86 -28.21 -8.01
C GLU A 396 18.37 -29.67 -7.88
N ILE A 397 19.29 -30.62 -8.01
CA ILE A 397 19.00 -32.05 -7.85
C ILE A 397 18.94 -32.45 -6.38
N GLN A 398 18.07 -33.42 -6.05
CA GLN A 398 17.97 -33.95 -4.69
C GLN A 398 18.96 -35.08 -4.41
N ARG A 399 19.26 -35.95 -5.41
CA ARG A 399 20.27 -37.02 -5.29
C ARG A 399 21.07 -37.19 -6.58
N GLY A 400 22.27 -37.76 -6.44
CA GLY A 400 23.20 -37.99 -7.55
C GLY A 400 24.09 -36.79 -7.85
N GLN A 401 24.68 -36.78 -9.04
CA GLN A 401 25.57 -35.73 -9.52
C GLN A 401 25.36 -35.50 -11.02
N ILE A 402 25.44 -34.23 -11.43
CA ILE A 402 25.56 -33.85 -12.83
C ILE A 402 26.92 -33.18 -12.99
N LEU A 403 27.75 -33.69 -13.88
CA LEU A 403 29.10 -33.20 -14.13
C LEU A 403 29.19 -32.57 -15.51
N VAL A 404 29.89 -31.43 -15.60
CA VAL A 404 30.28 -30.78 -16.85
C VAL A 404 31.80 -30.75 -16.91
N ASP A 405 32.38 -31.42 -17.90
CA ASP A 405 33.83 -31.67 -18.02
C ASP A 405 34.45 -32.26 -16.72
N GLY A 406 33.71 -33.15 -16.06
CA GLY A 406 34.14 -33.82 -14.83
C GLY A 406 33.99 -33.02 -13.53
N VAL A 407 33.48 -31.78 -13.59
CA VAL A 407 33.20 -30.93 -12.41
C VAL A 407 31.70 -30.87 -12.15
N ASP A 408 31.27 -31.10 -10.91
CA ASP A 408 29.85 -31.06 -10.52
C ASP A 408 29.26 -29.67 -10.78
N ILE A 409 28.08 -29.60 -11.42
CA ILE A 409 27.42 -28.34 -11.78
C ILE A 409 27.18 -27.39 -10.59
N ARG A 410 27.15 -27.92 -9.36
CA ARG A 410 26.99 -27.13 -8.13
C ARG A 410 28.23 -26.30 -7.81
N GLU A 411 29.42 -26.77 -8.20
CA GLU A 411 30.70 -26.08 -8.00
C GLU A 411 30.97 -24.97 -9.03
N TRP A 412 30.22 -24.98 -10.14
CA TRP A 412 30.29 -23.93 -11.15
C TRP A 412 29.64 -22.63 -10.68
N ASP A 413 30.23 -21.51 -11.12
CA ASP A 413 29.55 -20.20 -11.14
C ASP A 413 28.43 -20.26 -12.19
N VAL A 414 27.19 -20.03 -11.76
CA VAL A 414 25.98 -20.19 -12.60
C VAL A 414 26.04 -19.32 -13.87
N GLU A 415 26.55 -18.09 -13.77
CA GLU A 415 26.68 -17.19 -14.93
C GLU A 415 27.74 -17.70 -15.91
N ALA A 416 28.83 -18.29 -15.42
CA ALA A 416 29.84 -18.92 -16.27
C ALA A 416 29.30 -20.18 -16.95
N LEU A 417 28.56 -21.03 -16.23
CA LEU A 417 27.92 -22.22 -16.80
C LEU A 417 26.93 -21.83 -17.91
N ARG A 418 25.97 -20.96 -17.62
CA ARG A 418 24.90 -20.56 -18.55
C ARG A 418 25.41 -19.83 -19.80
N ARG A 419 26.52 -19.08 -19.71
CA ARG A 419 27.16 -18.49 -20.90
C ARG A 419 27.66 -19.51 -21.93
N ARG A 420 27.79 -20.79 -21.54
CA ARG A 420 28.33 -21.87 -22.36
C ARG A 420 27.26 -22.89 -22.77
N VAL A 421 26.04 -22.74 -22.27
CA VAL A 421 24.90 -23.59 -22.61
C VAL A 421 23.93 -22.78 -23.45
N GLY A 422 23.77 -23.17 -24.72
CA GLY A 422 22.71 -22.65 -25.58
C GLY A 422 21.43 -23.44 -25.39
N VAL A 423 20.29 -22.77 -25.21
CA VAL A 423 18.97 -23.39 -25.13
C VAL A 423 18.07 -22.80 -26.20
N VAL A 424 17.45 -23.67 -27.00
CA VAL A 424 16.37 -23.29 -27.90
C VAL A 424 15.08 -23.82 -27.30
N GLN A 425 14.20 -22.91 -26.90
CA GLN A 425 12.92 -23.27 -26.27
C GLN A 425 11.91 -23.77 -27.31
N GLN A 426 10.98 -24.62 -26.87
CA GLN A 426 9.88 -25.09 -27.71
C GLN A 426 8.93 -23.93 -28.08
N ASP A 427 8.60 -23.09 -27.09
CA ASP A 427 7.85 -21.86 -27.28
C ASP A 427 8.83 -20.69 -27.13
N VAL A 428 9.17 -20.05 -28.25
CA VAL A 428 10.13 -18.93 -28.26
C VAL A 428 9.46 -17.69 -27.67
N PHE A 429 10.07 -17.12 -26.63
CA PHE A 429 9.64 -15.83 -26.08
C PHE A 429 10.31 -14.68 -26.83
N LEU A 430 9.52 -13.74 -27.33
CA LEU A 430 9.99 -12.52 -27.98
C LEU A 430 9.64 -11.31 -27.12
N PHE A 431 10.61 -10.45 -26.87
CA PHE A 431 10.41 -9.17 -26.20
C PHE A 431 9.87 -8.13 -27.18
N ALA A 432 9.10 -7.17 -26.65
CA ALA A 432 8.70 -6.00 -27.43
C ALA A 432 9.94 -5.21 -27.85
N GLY A 433 10.15 -5.05 -29.16
CA GLY A 433 11.35 -4.45 -29.74
C GLY A 433 11.48 -4.84 -31.20
N ASP A 434 12.65 -4.60 -31.79
CA ASP A 434 12.97 -5.04 -33.14
C ASP A 434 13.59 -6.45 -33.16
N VAL A 435 13.80 -6.97 -34.36
CA VAL A 435 14.35 -8.32 -34.58
C VAL A 435 15.82 -8.39 -34.14
N GLU A 436 16.61 -7.35 -34.38
CA GLU A 436 18.03 -7.29 -34.01
C GLU A 436 18.20 -7.39 -32.48
N GLN A 437 17.39 -6.64 -31.72
CA GLN A 437 17.38 -6.68 -30.26
C GLN A 437 16.96 -8.04 -29.71
N ASN A 438 16.01 -8.72 -30.37
CA ASN A 438 15.59 -10.06 -29.96
C ASN A 438 16.61 -11.14 -30.29
N ILE A 439 17.35 -11.02 -31.40
CA ILE A 439 18.44 -11.95 -31.77
C ILE A 439 19.67 -11.72 -30.89
N GLY A 440 20.07 -10.46 -30.68
CA GLY A 440 21.26 -10.08 -29.92
C GLY A 440 21.08 -10.10 -28.40
N LEU A 441 19.84 -9.97 -27.90
CA LEU A 441 19.49 -9.86 -26.47
C LEU A 441 20.42 -8.91 -25.68
N GLY A 442 20.85 -7.81 -26.32
CA GLY A 442 21.74 -6.81 -25.74
C GLY A 442 23.25 -7.11 -25.79
N GLN A 443 23.69 -8.20 -26.45
CA GLN A 443 25.09 -8.37 -26.82
C GLN A 443 25.42 -7.49 -28.04
N ALA A 444 26.32 -6.51 -27.85
CA ALA A 444 26.78 -5.67 -28.95
C ALA A 444 27.67 -6.49 -29.91
N GLY A 445 27.29 -6.54 -31.19
CA GLY A 445 28.10 -7.13 -32.26
C GLY A 445 27.63 -8.47 -32.82
N ILE A 446 26.35 -8.83 -32.61
CA ILE A 446 25.64 -9.81 -33.44
C ILE A 446 24.91 -9.07 -34.55
#